data_AF-X1N2F4-F1
#
_entry.id   AF-X1N2F4-F1
#
_cell.length_a   1.000
_cell.length_b   1.000
_cell.length_c   1.000
_cell.angle_alpha   90.00
_cell.angle_beta   90.00
_cell.angle_gamma   90.00
#
_symmetry.space_group_name_H-M   'P 1'
#
loop_
_entity.id
_entity.type
_entity.pdbx_description
1 polymer ?
#
loop_
_entity_poly.entity_id
_entity_poly.type
_entity_poly.pdbx_seq_one_letter_code
_entity_poly.pdbx_strand_id
1 'polypeptide(L)'
;LAIKGWKLDLMTGELYNLDYEARIKSIIAEWKHLDKEQRQAEWEAERKALHSLGERSYPIRGQFSAVSRDIYAESQPLYYLEGQAVSGLTFKPFVRVRLASSYIRLYVDLGEALRQVSKSQRRKAIRYGKPLPPTTRQAIMRKVMEAVRDYYSH
;
A
#
# COMPACT_ATOMS: atom_id res chain seq x y z
N LEU A 1 0.03 48.53 -17.95
CA LEU A 1 0.03 47.98 -16.57
C LEU A 1 1.13 46.93 -16.49
N ALA A 2 2.36 47.34 -16.16
CA ALA A 2 3.46 46.38 -15.99
C ALA A 2 3.33 45.74 -14.60
N ILE A 3 3.02 44.45 -14.55
CA ILE A 3 2.99 43.68 -13.31
C ILE A 3 4.45 43.58 -12.83
N LYS A 4 4.75 44.16 -11.66
CA LYS A 4 6.12 44.30 -11.14
C LYS A 4 6.82 42.92 -11.10
N GLY A 5 7.99 42.83 -11.74
CA GLY A 5 8.84 41.63 -11.75
C GLY A 5 8.58 40.63 -12.89
N TRP A 6 7.51 40.81 -13.66
CA TRP A 6 7.20 39.95 -14.82
C TRP A 6 7.80 40.53 -16.10
N LYS A 7 8.50 39.70 -16.87
CA LYS A 7 9.12 40.03 -18.15
C LYS A 7 8.38 39.32 -19.27
N LEU A 8 8.18 40.02 -20.38
CA LEU A 8 7.63 39.45 -21.61
C LEU A 8 8.80 39.05 -22.51
N ASP A 9 8.85 37.79 -22.90
CA ASP A 9 9.73 37.35 -23.98
C ASP A 9 9.15 37.81 -25.32
N LEU A 10 9.88 38.66 -26.03
CA LEU A 10 9.42 39.24 -27.30
C LEU A 10 9.49 38.25 -28.47
N MET A 11 10.20 37.14 -28.30
CA MET A 11 10.35 36.10 -29.33
C MET A 11 9.25 35.04 -29.25
N THR A 12 8.81 34.69 -28.04
CA THR A 12 7.81 33.64 -27.79
C THR A 12 6.44 34.19 -27.39
N GLY A 13 6.38 35.45 -26.93
CA GLY A 13 5.16 36.06 -26.38
C GLY A 13 4.83 35.61 -24.96
N GLU A 14 5.70 34.83 -24.32
CA GLU A 14 5.47 34.28 -22.98
C GLU A 14 5.87 35.27 -21.88
N LEU A 15 5.10 35.27 -20.79
CA LEU A 15 5.34 36.06 -19.60
C LEU A 15 6.05 35.20 -18.55
N TYR A 16 7.27 35.58 -18.18
CA TYR A 16 8.08 34.85 -17.21
C TYR A 16 8.55 35.76 -16.07
N ASN A 17 8.84 35.15 -14.93
CA ASN A 17 9.37 35.85 -13.76
C ASN A 17 10.51 35.03 -13.17
N LEU A 18 11.73 35.56 -13.28
CA LEU A 18 12.96 34.87 -12.90
C LEU A 18 13.01 34.50 -11.42
N ASP A 19 12.48 35.37 -10.54
CA ASP A 19 12.47 35.12 -9.09
C ASP A 19 11.49 33.99 -8.75
N TYR A 20 10.34 33.96 -9.43
CA TYR A 20 9.38 32.86 -9.30
C TYR A 20 9.93 31.54 -9.84
N GLU A 21 10.59 31.55 -11.00
CA GLU A 21 11.22 30.35 -11.56
C GLU A 21 12.32 29.81 -10.65
N ALA A 22 13.17 30.69 -10.11
CA ALA A 22 14.22 30.29 -9.17
C ALA A 22 13.63 29.64 -7.92
N ARG A 23 12.56 30.23 -7.37
CA ARG A 23 11.83 29.68 -6.21
C ARG A 23 11.13 28.36 -6.52
N ILE A 24 10.51 28.21 -7.69
CA ILE A 24 9.85 26.96 -8.09
C ILE A 24 10.90 25.86 -8.26
N LYS A 25 12.04 26.16 -8.88
CA LYS A 25 13.15 25.21 -9.05
C LYS A 25 13.68 24.71 -7.71
N SER A 26 13.82 25.59 -6.71
CA SER A 26 14.25 25.17 -5.37
C SER A 26 13.23 24.26 -4.70
N ILE A 27 11.93 24.60 -4.77
CA ILE A 27 10.85 23.77 -4.21
C ILE A 27 10.82 22.39 -4.88
N ILE A 28 10.96 22.33 -6.21
CA ILE A 28 11.01 21.04 -6.93
C ILE A 28 12.24 20.22 -6.51
N ALA A 29 13.39 20.85 -6.30
CA ALA A 29 14.59 20.16 -5.83
C ALA A 29 14.40 19.60 -4.42
N GLU A 30 13.81 20.37 -3.52
CA GLU A 30 13.44 19.94 -2.17
C GLU A 30 12.46 18.76 -2.21
N TRP A 31 11.43 18.81 -3.04
CA TRP A 31 10.48 17.70 -3.17
C TRP A 31 11.15 16.42 -3.70
N LYS A 32 12.05 16.54 -4.67
CA LYS A 32 12.85 15.39 -5.16
C LYS A 32 13.76 14.82 -4.08
N HIS A 33 14.27 15.66 -3.18
CA HIS A 33 15.09 15.23 -2.05
C HIS A 33 14.24 14.46 -1.04
N LEU A 34 13.11 15.04 -0.62
CA LEU A 34 12.17 14.42 0.32
C LEU A 34 11.66 13.07 -0.21
N ASP A 35 11.36 12.96 -1.51
CA ASP A 35 10.91 11.72 -2.13
C ASP A 35 11.99 10.61 -2.11
N LYS A 36 13.27 10.99 -2.22
CA LYS A 36 14.39 10.04 -2.07
C LYS A 36 14.57 9.60 -0.62
N GLU A 37 14.51 10.54 0.32
CA GLU A 37 14.60 10.25 1.75
C GLU A 37 13.47 9.33 2.19
N GLN A 38 12.24 9.58 1.72
CA GLN A 38 11.09 8.73 2.00
C GLN A 38 11.32 7.31 1.47
N ARG A 39 11.77 7.15 0.22
CA ARG A 39 12.09 5.82 -0.33
C ARG A 39 13.17 5.08 0.46
N GLN A 40 14.21 5.79 0.89
CA GLN A 40 15.26 5.19 1.73
C GLN A 40 14.72 4.76 3.09
N ALA A 41 13.93 5.62 3.74
CA ALA A 41 13.28 5.32 5.02
C ALA A 41 12.31 4.13 4.90
N GLU A 42 11.55 4.05 3.80
CA GLU A 42 10.67 2.92 3.50
C GLU A 42 11.45 1.62 3.33
N TRP A 43 12.58 1.65 2.61
CA TRP A 43 13.46 0.50 2.42
C TRP A 43 14.14 0.04 3.73
N GLU A 44 14.60 0.97 4.56
CA GLU A 44 15.14 0.64 5.87
C GLU A 44 14.07 0.06 6.81
N ALA A 45 12.87 0.62 6.77
CA ALA A 45 11.72 0.11 7.50
C ALA A 45 11.32 -1.30 7.01
N GLU A 46 11.34 -1.54 5.69
CA GLU A 46 11.14 -2.87 5.09
C GLU A 46 12.15 -3.86 5.64
N ARG A 47 13.43 -3.53 5.54
CA ARG A 47 14.52 -4.40 5.98
C ARG A 47 14.39 -4.71 7.47
N LYS A 48 14.13 -3.71 8.30
CA LYS A 48 13.93 -3.88 9.74
C LYS A 48 12.69 -4.72 10.05
N ALA A 49 11.58 -4.50 9.33
CA ALA A 49 10.35 -5.25 9.50
C ALA A 49 10.51 -6.72 9.12
N LEU A 50 11.15 -7.01 7.99
CA LEU A 50 11.50 -8.37 7.55
C LEU A 50 12.38 -9.09 8.57
N HIS A 51 13.35 -8.40 9.17
CA HIS A 51 14.16 -8.97 10.25
C HIS A 51 13.41 -9.14 11.58
N SER A 52 12.33 -8.38 11.80
CA SER A 52 11.50 -8.45 13.02
C SER A 52 10.37 -9.47 12.92
N LEU A 53 9.96 -9.85 11.72
CA LEU A 53 9.10 -11.01 11.49
C LEU A 53 9.85 -12.20 12.07
N GLY A 54 9.32 -12.79 13.15
CA GLY A 54 9.88 -13.96 13.82
C GLY A 54 9.87 -15.24 12.96
N GLU A 55 9.88 -15.08 11.64
CA GLU A 55 10.22 -16.09 10.67
C GLU A 55 11.64 -16.57 10.99
N ARG A 56 11.78 -17.89 11.15
CA ARG A 56 13.03 -18.49 11.60
C ARG A 56 14.17 -18.08 10.66
N SER A 57 15.11 -17.29 11.17
CA SER A 57 16.34 -16.95 10.45
C SER A 57 17.10 -18.22 10.11
N TYR A 58 17.39 -18.39 8.83
CA TYR A 58 18.31 -19.43 8.39
C TYR A 58 19.73 -19.17 8.95
N PRO A 59 20.47 -20.21 9.37
CA PRO A 59 20.06 -21.61 9.43
C PRO A 59 19.40 -21.95 10.77
N ILE A 60 18.22 -22.56 10.69
CA ILE A 60 17.66 -23.40 11.76
C ILE A 60 18.67 -24.54 11.94
N ARG A 61 19.11 -24.87 13.15
CA ARG A 61 19.89 -26.11 13.35
C ARG A 61 19.03 -27.28 12.85
N GLY A 62 19.46 -27.87 11.74
CA GLY A 62 18.70 -28.84 10.93
C GLY A 62 18.90 -28.51 9.44
N GLN A 63 19.42 -29.44 8.66
CA GLN A 63 19.60 -29.23 7.22
C GLN A 63 18.22 -29.10 6.57
N PHE A 64 17.82 -27.88 6.19
CA PHE A 64 16.78 -27.71 5.19
C PHE A 64 17.36 -28.31 3.91
N SER A 65 16.84 -29.46 3.50
CA SER A 65 17.21 -30.03 2.20
C SER A 65 16.79 -29.04 1.10
N ALA A 66 17.50 -29.02 -0.03
CA ALA A 66 17.12 -28.20 -1.17
C ALA A 66 15.63 -28.42 -1.52
N VAL A 67 15.18 -29.67 -1.48
CA VAL A 67 13.78 -30.07 -1.66
C VAL A 67 12.83 -29.41 -0.65
N SER A 68 13.15 -29.41 0.65
CA SER A 68 12.31 -28.74 1.64
C SER A 68 12.24 -27.22 1.45
N ARG A 69 13.31 -26.61 0.91
CA ARG A 69 13.36 -25.17 0.62
C ARG A 69 12.44 -24.83 -0.54
N ASP A 70 12.46 -25.65 -1.58
CA ASP A 70 11.60 -25.48 -2.76
C ASP A 70 10.14 -25.70 -2.37
N ILE A 71 9.83 -26.75 -1.62
CA ILE A 71 8.47 -26.99 -1.09
C ILE A 71 7.98 -25.82 -0.23
N TYR A 72 8.86 -25.26 0.61
CA TYR A 72 8.51 -24.11 1.43
C TYR A 72 8.23 -22.85 0.59
N ALA A 73 9.07 -22.59 -0.43
CA ALA A 73 8.87 -21.45 -1.33
C ALA A 73 7.59 -21.62 -2.18
N GLU A 74 7.32 -22.82 -2.68
CA GLU A 74 6.11 -23.13 -3.47
C GLU A 74 4.83 -23.09 -2.64
N SER A 75 4.89 -23.45 -1.36
CA SER A 75 3.71 -23.49 -0.47
C SER A 75 3.38 -22.15 0.19
N GLN A 76 4.16 -21.08 -0.04
CA GLN A 76 3.83 -19.79 0.53
C GLN A 76 2.52 -19.23 -0.06
N PRO A 77 1.58 -18.78 0.78
CA PRO A 77 0.37 -18.12 0.30
C PRO A 77 0.76 -16.78 -0.35
N LEU A 78 -0.01 -16.28 -1.32
CA LEU A 78 0.27 -14.99 -1.96
C LEU A 78 0.09 -13.80 -1.01
N TYR A 79 -0.81 -13.93 -0.03
CA TYR A 79 -1.17 -12.88 0.91
C TYR A 79 -1.71 -13.44 2.23
N TYR A 80 -1.65 -12.62 3.28
CA TYR A 80 -2.24 -12.86 4.59
C TYR A 80 -3.31 -11.80 4.90
N LEU A 81 -4.47 -12.25 5.37
CA LEU A 81 -5.52 -11.35 5.86
C LEU A 81 -5.22 -10.97 7.31
N GLU A 82 -4.87 -9.71 7.56
CA GLU A 82 -4.54 -9.24 8.91
C GLU A 82 -5.78 -8.80 9.70
N GLY A 83 -6.81 -8.27 9.03
CA GLY A 83 -8.04 -7.85 9.71
C GLY A 83 -8.96 -6.98 8.87
N GLN A 84 -10.18 -6.76 9.38
CA GLN A 84 -11.18 -5.88 8.77
C GLN A 84 -11.44 -4.68 9.67
N ALA A 85 -11.54 -3.50 9.08
CA ALA A 85 -11.76 -2.24 9.81
C ALA A 85 -12.63 -1.27 9.00
N VAL A 86 -12.89 -0.10 9.57
CA VAL A 86 -13.56 1.02 8.88
C VAL A 86 -12.61 2.20 8.89
N SER A 87 -12.46 2.87 7.74
CA SER A 87 -11.66 4.09 7.65
C SER A 87 -12.32 5.20 8.47
N GLY A 88 -11.57 5.87 9.33
CA GLY A 88 -12.07 7.02 10.10
C GLY A 88 -12.34 8.25 9.24
N LEU A 89 -11.74 8.33 8.04
CA LEU A 89 -11.89 9.47 7.14
C LEU A 89 -13.06 9.28 6.17
N THR A 90 -13.10 8.13 5.48
CA THR A 90 -14.11 7.87 4.45
C THR A 90 -15.32 7.09 4.96
N PHE A 91 -15.26 6.57 6.20
CA PHE A 91 -16.26 5.67 6.79
C PHE A 91 -16.54 4.42 5.96
N LYS A 92 -15.65 4.08 5.02
CA LYS A 92 -15.74 2.88 4.20
C LYS A 92 -15.08 1.70 4.89
N PRO A 93 -15.70 0.50 4.89
CA PRO A 93 -15.08 -0.69 5.42
C PRO A 93 -13.95 -1.14 4.50
N PHE A 94 -12.82 -1.54 5.07
CA PHE A 94 -11.69 -2.06 4.32
C PHE A 94 -11.12 -3.31 4.99
N VAL A 95 -10.38 -4.09 4.21
CA VAL A 95 -9.57 -5.19 4.73
C VAL A 95 -8.10 -4.87 4.56
N ARG A 96 -7.33 -5.16 5.61
CA ARG A 96 -5.87 -5.04 5.59
C ARG A 96 -5.28 -6.38 5.17
N VAL A 97 -4.53 -6.34 4.08
CA VAL A 97 -3.95 -7.52 3.43
C VAL A 97 -2.45 -7.33 3.40
N ARG A 98 -1.69 -8.22 4.03
CA ARG A 98 -0.24 -8.24 3.92
C ARG A 98 0.15 -9.14 2.75
N LEU A 99 0.96 -8.65 1.83
CA LEU A 99 1.54 -9.51 0.80
C LEU A 99 2.53 -10.49 1.44
N ALA A 100 2.63 -11.73 0.97
CA ALA A 100 3.56 -12.66 1.59
C ALA A 100 5.01 -12.36 1.23
N SER A 101 5.26 -11.91 0.00
CA SER A 101 6.60 -11.58 -0.50
C SER A 101 7.13 -10.23 -0.01
N SER A 102 6.33 -9.43 0.72
CA SER A 102 6.71 -8.08 1.14
C SER A 102 6.07 -7.70 2.49
N TYR A 103 6.62 -6.67 3.14
CA TYR A 103 6.01 -6.00 4.29
C TYR A 103 4.82 -5.11 3.92
N ILE A 104 4.57 -4.91 2.62
CA ILE A 104 3.53 -4.04 2.10
C ILE A 104 2.15 -4.55 2.51
N ARG A 105 1.34 -3.59 2.96
CA ARG A 105 -0.05 -3.80 3.36
C ARG A 105 -0.96 -3.07 2.39
N LEU A 106 -1.77 -3.85 1.69
CA LEU A 106 -2.84 -3.33 0.85
C LEU A 106 -4.09 -3.10 1.72
N TYR A 107 -4.76 -1.98 1.43
CA TYR A 107 -6.02 -1.60 2.07
C TYR A 107 -7.13 -1.69 1.04
N VAL A 108 -7.82 -2.82 0.99
CA VAL A 108 -8.81 -3.11 -0.05
C VAL A 108 -10.20 -2.68 0.43
N ASP A 109 -10.89 -1.84 -0.34
CA ASP A 109 -12.24 -1.37 -0.04
C ASP A 109 -13.28 -2.50 -0.17
N LEU A 110 -14.06 -2.71 0.89
CA LEU A 110 -15.10 -3.72 1.01
C LEU A 110 -16.52 -3.15 0.85
N GLY A 111 -16.68 -1.86 0.55
CA GLY A 111 -17.95 -1.15 0.58
C GLY A 111 -19.10 -1.87 -0.14
N GLU A 112 -18.84 -2.36 -1.35
CA GLU A 112 -19.82 -3.10 -2.15
C GLU A 112 -20.03 -4.54 -1.66
N ALA A 113 -18.95 -5.25 -1.31
CA ALA A 113 -19.01 -6.65 -0.89
C ALA A 113 -19.83 -6.79 0.40
N LEU A 114 -19.74 -5.81 1.31
CA LEU A 114 -20.46 -5.80 2.58
C LEU A 114 -21.88 -5.21 2.50
N ARG A 115 -22.32 -4.71 1.33
CA ARG A 115 -23.66 -4.14 1.15
C ARG A 115 -24.77 -5.18 1.23
N GLN A 116 -24.46 -6.44 0.91
CA GLN A 116 -25.38 -7.57 0.96
C GLN A 116 -25.68 -8.04 2.40
N VAL A 117 -24.94 -7.53 3.39
CA VAL A 117 -25.04 -7.97 4.78
C VAL A 117 -25.73 -6.91 5.62
N SER A 118 -26.55 -7.34 6.59
CA SER A 118 -27.23 -6.40 7.48
C SER A 118 -26.24 -5.53 8.27
N LYS A 119 -26.67 -4.31 8.64
CA LYS A 119 -25.83 -3.34 9.38
C LYS A 119 -25.29 -3.94 10.69
N SER A 120 -26.08 -4.74 11.40
CA SER A 120 -25.69 -5.37 12.66
C SER A 120 -24.63 -6.46 12.45
N GLN A 121 -24.80 -7.31 11.44
CA GLN A 121 -23.87 -8.38 11.11
C GLN A 121 -22.52 -7.82 10.63
N ARG A 122 -22.55 -6.80 9.78
CA ARG A 122 -21.33 -6.06 9.37
C ARG A 122 -20.58 -5.49 10.57
N ARG A 123 -21.28 -4.82 11.50
CA ARG A 123 -20.66 -4.27 12.72
C ARG A 123 -20.05 -5.37 13.59
N LYS A 124 -20.73 -6.51 13.74
CA LYS A 124 -20.23 -7.65 14.52
C LYS A 124 -19.04 -8.34 13.85
N ALA A 125 -19.02 -8.43 12.52
CA ALA A 125 -17.90 -8.97 11.77
C ALA A 125 -16.65 -8.10 11.93
N ILE A 126 -16.79 -6.79 11.79
CA ILE A 126 -15.67 -5.84 11.93
C ILE A 126 -15.18 -5.77 13.37
N ARG A 127 -16.08 -5.63 14.35
CA ARG A 127 -15.71 -5.42 15.76
C ARG A 127 -15.24 -6.69 16.46
N TYR A 128 -15.84 -7.83 16.15
CA TYR A 128 -15.64 -9.08 16.90
C TYR A 128 -15.14 -10.24 16.03
N GLY A 129 -14.85 -10.02 14.75
CA GLY A 129 -14.43 -11.08 13.84
C GLY A 129 -15.51 -12.15 13.60
N LYS A 130 -16.79 -11.84 13.82
CA LYS A 130 -17.87 -12.81 13.61
C LYS A 130 -17.90 -13.27 12.14
N PRO A 131 -18.18 -14.56 11.89
CA PRO A 131 -18.19 -15.08 10.54
C PRO A 131 -19.26 -14.38 9.68
N LEU A 132 -18.86 -14.03 8.46
CA LEU A 132 -19.75 -13.52 7.43
C LEU A 132 -20.38 -14.69 6.66
N PRO A 133 -21.52 -14.45 5.97
CA PRO A 133 -22.10 -15.45 5.08
C PRO A 133 -21.06 -15.92 4.03
N PRO A 134 -21.11 -17.20 3.61
CA PRO A 134 -20.12 -17.76 2.70
C PRO A 134 -20.04 -17.00 1.37
N THR A 135 -21.18 -16.56 0.85
CA THR A 135 -21.27 -15.74 -0.39
C THR A 135 -20.52 -14.42 -0.26
N THR A 136 -20.70 -13.70 0.85
CA THR A 136 -19.98 -12.46 1.15
C THR A 136 -18.49 -12.72 1.31
N ARG A 137 -18.11 -13.80 2.00
CA ARG A 137 -16.69 -14.15 2.19
C ARG A 137 -16.00 -14.41 0.86
N GLN A 138 -16.65 -15.15 -0.05
CA GLN A 138 -16.13 -15.38 -1.40
C GLN A 138 -15.98 -14.08 -2.20
N ALA A 139 -16.97 -13.18 -2.12
CA ALA A 139 -16.89 -11.87 -2.78
C ALA A 139 -15.72 -11.02 -2.25
N ILE A 140 -15.49 -11.04 -0.93
CA ILE A 140 -14.33 -10.37 -0.30
C ILE A 140 -13.02 -11.00 -0.80
N MET A 141 -12.91 -12.32 -0.78
CA MET A 141 -11.69 -13.00 -1.24
C MET A 141 -11.39 -12.73 -2.71
N ARG A 142 -12.42 -12.68 -3.57
CA ARG A 142 -12.26 -12.32 -4.98
C ARG A 142 -11.70 -10.91 -5.15
N LYS A 143 -12.27 -9.91 -4.46
CA LYS A 143 -11.75 -8.53 -4.49
C LYS A 143 -10.32 -8.42 -3.97
N VAL A 144 -9.99 -9.13 -2.90
CA VAL A 144 -8.63 -9.16 -2.36
C VAL A 144 -7.67 -9.77 -3.38
N MET A 145 -8.03 -10.89 -3.99
CA MET A 145 -7.18 -11.55 -4.98
C MET A 145 -6.98 -10.69 -6.23
N GLU A 146 -8.00 -9.97 -6.68
CA GLU A 146 -7.90 -9.00 -7.77
C GLU A 146 -6.92 -7.87 -7.44
N ALA A 147 -7.05 -7.25 -6.26
CA ALA A 147 -6.13 -6.20 -5.81
C ALA A 147 -4.68 -6.70 -5.65
N VAL A 148 -4.50 -7.94 -5.18
CA VAL A 148 -3.17 -8.55 -5.05
C VAL A 148 -2.56 -8.83 -6.43
N ARG A 149 -3.36 -9.31 -7.39
CA ARG A 149 -2.88 -9.55 -8.77
C ARG A 149 -2.49 -8.26 -9.47
N ASP A 150 -3.33 -7.24 -9.34
CA ASP A 150 -3.07 -5.90 -9.90
C ASP A 150 -1.75 -5.32 -9.37
N TYR A 151 -1.52 -5.47 -8.06
CA TYR A 151 -0.26 -5.07 -7.44
C TYR A 151 0.96 -5.80 -8.04
N TYR A 152 0.87 -7.11 -8.31
CA TYR A 152 1.98 -7.88 -8.89
C TYR A 152 2.20 -7.65 -10.39
N SER A 153 1.22 -7.09 -11.11
CA SER A 153 1.37 -6.75 -12.53
C SER A 153 2.06 -5.40 -12.78
N HIS A 154 2.22 -4.60 -11.74
CA HIS A 154 2.89 -3.29 -11.77
C HIS A 154 4.31 -3.38 -11.19
#